data_AF-A0A1Q3GFP4-F1
#
_entry.id   AF-A0A1Q3GFP4-F1
#
_cell.length_a   1.000
_cell.length_b   1.000
_cell.length_c   1.000
_cell.angle_alpha   90.00
_cell.angle_beta   90.00
_cell.angle_gamma   90.00
#
_symmetry.space_group_name_H-M   'P 1'
#
loop_
_entity.id
_entity.type
_entity.pdbx_description
1 polymer ?
#
loop_
_entity_poly.entity_id
_entity_poly.type
_entity_poly.pdbx_seq_one_letter_code
_entity_poly.pdbx_strand_id
1 'polypeptide(L)'
;MDNKKLHKLLKRAPREFITHKSISEVIEKTVYKFVSKGGIYGQTTEDIISEVTLIILEKKLDYIVKNYNPKFSTVKGYLSKVVFNLCIELLRKQQNKPVFKNSLDDIQEVSLEQDYGSVNPEASFIAQEIIDSELDRLRNYLRIFAKYKAKFVLLLKLFCRIPLKAEDFQHYAANLTPDEWAFYYETFSNDYSSYSDKEVYQLISPLVNKVENKKNSPDALRKWINAKVLTLKESMSQNTQYQYDTESFKNLIRLL
;
A
#
# COMPACT_ATOMS: atom_id res chain seq x y z
N MET A 1 24.15 18.77 10.26
CA MET A 1 24.26 20.25 10.34
C MET A 1 23.38 20.74 11.48
N ASP A 2 23.88 21.70 12.26
CA ASP A 2 23.19 22.29 13.42
C ASP A 2 21.93 23.08 13.00
N ASN A 3 20.87 22.99 13.81
CA ASN A 3 19.57 23.64 13.58
C ASN A 3 19.70 25.16 13.41
N LYS A 4 20.62 25.80 14.16
CA LYS A 4 20.90 27.24 14.04
C LYS A 4 21.43 27.61 12.66
N LYS A 5 22.32 26.78 12.09
CA LYS A 5 22.88 26.98 10.75
C LYS A 5 21.80 26.79 9.68
N LEU A 6 20.93 25.79 9.83
CA LEU A 6 19.81 25.55 8.89
C LEU A 6 18.79 26.69 8.91
N HIS A 7 18.47 27.23 10.08
CA HIS A 7 17.58 28.39 10.20
C HIS A 7 18.18 29.64 9.55
N LYS A 8 19.49 29.87 9.71
CA LYS A 8 20.19 30.98 9.04
C LYS A 8 20.18 30.81 7.52
N LEU A 9 20.36 29.58 7.03
CA LEU A 9 20.30 29.26 5.61
C LEU A 9 18.90 29.49 5.04
N LEU A 10 17.85 29.02 5.74
CA LEU A 10 16.45 29.24 5.37
C LEU A 10 16.12 30.73 5.18
N LYS A 11 16.67 31.62 6.02
CA LYS A 11 16.40 33.07 5.92
C LYS A 11 17.22 33.79 4.86
N ARG A 12 18.47 33.39 4.64
CA ARG A 12 19.40 34.12 3.77
C ARG A 12 19.36 33.65 2.32
N ALA A 13 19.21 32.34 2.12
CA ALA A 13 19.17 31.72 0.81
C ALA A 13 18.14 30.59 0.81
N PRO A 14 16.83 30.91 0.78
CA PRO A 14 15.76 29.92 0.86
C PRO A 14 15.81 28.85 -0.25
N ARG A 15 16.27 29.21 -1.46
CA ARG A 15 16.41 28.27 -2.57
C ARG A 15 17.54 27.25 -2.33
N GLU A 16 18.69 27.74 -1.88
CA GLU A 16 19.83 26.89 -1.49
C GLU A 16 19.52 26.02 -0.26
N PHE A 17 18.61 26.49 0.61
CA PHE A 17 18.14 25.72 1.74
C PHE A 17 17.45 24.42 1.32
N ILE A 18 16.62 24.44 0.26
CA ILE A 18 15.88 23.25 -0.21
C ILE A 18 16.81 22.26 -0.92
N THR A 19 17.80 22.75 -1.67
CA THR A 19 18.77 21.90 -2.37
C THR A 19 19.87 21.37 -1.45
N HIS A 20 19.96 21.86 -0.22
CA HIS A 20 20.95 21.38 0.74
C HIS A 20 20.68 19.92 1.10
N LYS A 21 21.68 19.05 0.92
CA LYS A 21 21.59 17.58 1.13
C LYS A 21 20.78 17.15 2.35
N SER A 22 21.03 17.75 3.52
CA SER A 22 20.35 17.36 4.76
C SER A 22 18.85 17.70 4.82
N ILE A 23 18.38 18.54 3.90
CA ILE A 23 16.99 18.95 3.72
C ILE A 23 16.34 18.09 2.64
N SER A 24 17.04 17.84 1.52
CA SER A 24 16.62 16.85 0.51
C SER A 24 16.37 15.48 1.15
N GLU A 25 17.27 15.01 2.02
CA GLU A 25 17.09 13.77 2.79
C GLU A 25 15.83 13.78 3.68
N VAL A 26 15.40 14.95 4.17
CA VAL A 26 14.17 15.07 4.98
C VAL A 26 12.94 14.93 4.10
N ILE A 27 12.96 15.54 2.91
CA ILE A 27 11.90 15.42 1.91
C ILE A 27 11.79 13.95 1.49
N GLU A 28 12.88 13.34 1.03
CA GLU A 28 12.95 11.95 0.61
C GLU A 28 12.44 10.99 1.67
N LYS A 29 12.95 11.05 2.91
CA LYS A 29 12.51 10.16 4.00
C LYS A 29 11.05 10.34 4.35
N THR A 30 10.55 11.57 4.31
CA THR A 30 9.14 11.85 4.63
C THR A 30 8.23 11.31 3.53
N VAL A 31 8.57 11.55 2.25
CA VAL A 31 7.83 11.04 1.10
C VAL A 31 7.88 9.51 1.07
N TYR A 32 9.06 8.90 1.23
CA TYR A 32 9.21 7.45 1.26
C TYR A 32 8.34 6.81 2.35
N LYS A 33 8.35 7.38 3.57
CA LYS A 33 7.51 6.91 4.68
C LYS A 33 6.01 7.12 4.41
N PHE A 34 5.64 8.13 3.62
CA PHE A 34 4.27 8.37 3.21
C PHE A 34 3.83 7.33 2.16
N VAL A 35 4.62 7.16 1.10
CA VAL A 35 4.35 6.20 0.02
C VAL A 35 4.33 4.77 0.54
N SER A 36 5.25 4.40 1.43
CA SER A 36 5.31 3.06 2.04
C SER A 36 4.07 2.68 2.85
N LYS A 37 3.21 3.65 3.18
CA LYS A 37 1.93 3.44 3.90
C LYS A 37 0.71 3.39 2.96
N GLY A 38 0.91 3.32 1.65
CA GLY A 38 -0.17 3.37 0.65
C GLY A 38 -0.53 4.79 0.23
N GLY A 39 0.50 5.62 -0.05
CA GLY A 39 0.34 7.00 -0.49
C GLY A 39 -0.13 7.15 -1.96
N ILE A 40 0.21 8.31 -2.56
CA ILE A 40 -0.16 8.73 -3.94
C ILE A 40 0.13 7.62 -4.98
N TYR A 41 -0.82 7.37 -5.88
CA TYR A 41 -0.79 6.26 -6.85
C TYR A 41 -0.28 6.69 -8.23
N GLY A 42 0.22 5.74 -9.04
CA GLY A 42 0.55 5.97 -10.46
C GLY A 42 1.72 6.95 -10.71
N GLN A 43 2.45 7.30 -9.66
CA GLN A 43 3.67 8.10 -9.72
C GLN A 43 4.77 7.34 -8.97
N THR A 44 6.00 7.39 -9.46
CA THR A 44 7.14 6.80 -8.73
C THR A 44 7.40 7.61 -7.46
N THR A 45 8.10 7.02 -6.48
CA THR A 45 8.45 7.75 -5.26
C THR A 45 9.32 8.97 -5.60
N GLU A 46 10.18 8.82 -6.60
CA GLU A 46 11.05 9.82 -7.18
C GLU A 46 10.25 10.97 -7.82
N ASP A 47 9.16 10.65 -8.54
CA ASP A 47 8.26 11.66 -9.11
C ASP A 47 7.58 12.47 -8.00
N ILE A 48 7.10 11.80 -6.95
CA ILE A 48 6.46 12.47 -5.80
C ILE A 48 7.47 13.35 -5.05
N ILE A 49 8.71 12.88 -4.86
CA ILE A 49 9.79 13.68 -4.27
C ILE A 49 10.04 14.93 -5.12
N SER A 50 10.11 14.77 -6.44
CA SER A 50 10.34 15.87 -7.39
C SER A 50 9.19 16.87 -7.36
N GLU A 51 7.95 16.40 -7.40
CA GLU A 51 6.75 17.25 -7.38
C GLU A 51 6.59 17.99 -6.05
N VAL A 52 6.81 17.33 -4.91
CA VAL A 52 6.84 17.98 -3.60
C VAL A 52 7.94 19.05 -3.55
N THR A 53 9.14 18.74 -4.04
CA THR A 53 10.25 19.69 -4.07
C THR A 53 9.92 20.91 -4.93
N LEU A 54 9.31 20.70 -6.09
CA LEU A 54 8.84 21.77 -6.98
C LEU A 54 7.78 22.64 -6.29
N ILE A 55 6.76 22.03 -5.67
CA ILE A 55 5.70 22.77 -4.96
C ILE A 55 6.30 23.60 -3.82
N ILE A 56 7.29 23.07 -3.11
CA ILE A 56 7.98 23.83 -2.06
C ILE A 56 8.67 25.04 -2.67
N LEU A 57 9.50 24.84 -3.70
CA LEU A 57 10.29 25.90 -4.34
C LEU A 57 9.41 27.00 -4.93
N GLU A 58 8.32 26.64 -5.60
CA GLU A 58 7.47 27.57 -6.35
C GLU A 58 6.38 28.23 -5.50
N LYS A 59 5.80 27.51 -4.54
CA LYS A 59 4.52 27.91 -3.91
C LYS A 59 4.57 28.02 -2.39
N LYS A 60 5.45 27.30 -1.70
CA LYS A 60 5.45 27.25 -0.22
C LYS A 60 6.71 27.82 0.43
N LEU A 61 7.75 28.17 -0.34
CA LEU A 61 9.04 28.60 0.20
C LEU A 61 8.92 29.85 1.08
N ASP A 62 8.26 30.90 0.58
CA ASP A 62 8.05 32.15 1.33
C ASP A 62 7.20 31.91 2.59
N TYR A 63 6.21 31.03 2.48
CA TYR A 63 5.38 30.62 3.61
C TYR A 63 6.21 29.90 4.69
N ILE A 64 7.13 29.00 4.29
CA ILE A 64 8.02 28.29 5.21
C ILE A 64 8.95 29.27 5.93
N VAL A 65 9.55 30.23 5.20
CA VAL A 65 10.44 31.25 5.76
C VAL A 65 9.70 32.13 6.77
N LYS A 66 8.47 32.55 6.46
CA LYS A 66 7.68 33.45 7.31
C LYS A 66 7.14 32.78 8.56
N ASN A 67 6.69 31.52 8.47
CA ASN A 67 5.97 30.84 9.55
C ASN A 67 6.83 29.90 10.40
N TYR A 68 8.06 29.57 9.97
CA TYR A 68 8.94 28.77 10.79
C TYR A 68 9.37 29.53 12.06
N ASN A 69 9.15 28.90 13.23
CA ASN A 69 9.58 29.43 14.51
C ASN A 69 10.46 28.42 15.26
N PRO A 70 11.73 28.75 15.52
CA PRO A 70 12.70 27.84 16.15
C PRO A 70 12.40 27.52 17.62
N LYS A 71 11.50 28.26 18.28
CA LYS A 71 11.09 27.97 19.66
C LYS A 71 10.22 26.72 19.78
N PHE A 72 9.47 26.37 18.74
CA PHE A 72 8.48 25.30 18.79
C PHE A 72 8.91 24.01 18.07
N SER A 73 9.87 24.09 17.14
CA SER A 73 10.35 22.90 16.42
C SER A 73 11.71 23.12 15.76
N THR A 74 12.40 22.00 15.49
CA THR A 74 13.57 22.00 14.61
C THR A 74 13.16 22.26 13.16
N VAL A 75 14.05 22.84 12.36
CA VAL A 75 13.81 23.13 10.93
C VAL A 75 13.42 21.85 10.20
N LYS A 76 14.10 20.74 10.48
CA LYS A 76 13.81 19.43 9.88
C LYS A 76 12.44 18.89 10.29
N GLY A 77 12.07 19.01 11.58
CA GLY A 77 10.78 18.56 12.08
C GLY A 77 9.62 19.36 11.49
N TYR A 78 9.77 20.68 11.43
CA TYR A 78 8.80 21.56 10.77
C TYR A 78 8.64 21.20 9.29
N LEU A 79 9.76 21.07 8.56
CA LEU A 79 9.73 20.76 7.15
C LEU A 79 9.12 19.37 6.86
N SER A 80 9.42 18.36 7.69
CA SER A 80 8.81 17.04 7.55
C SER A 80 7.28 17.13 7.66
N LYS A 81 6.75 17.95 8.57
CA LYS A 81 5.30 18.18 8.67
C LYS A 81 4.73 18.89 7.44
N VAL A 82 5.44 19.88 6.90
CA VAL A 82 5.04 20.57 5.66
C VAL A 82 5.02 19.60 4.48
N VAL A 83 6.07 18.80 4.31
CA VAL A 83 6.19 17.78 3.26
C VAL A 83 5.07 16.76 3.38
N PHE A 84 4.80 16.25 4.59
CA PHE A 84 3.73 15.29 4.82
C PHE A 84 2.35 15.87 4.45
N ASN A 85 2.08 17.13 4.78
CA ASN A 85 0.85 17.81 4.39
C ASN A 85 0.75 17.98 2.86
N LEU A 86 1.86 18.25 2.17
CA LEU A 86 1.89 18.32 0.70
C LEU A 86 1.58 16.95 0.08
N CYS A 87 2.09 15.86 0.64
CA CYS A 87 1.73 14.51 0.21
C CYS A 87 0.22 14.25 0.36
N ILE A 88 -0.40 14.72 1.45
CA ILE A 88 -1.87 14.64 1.63
C ILE A 88 -2.59 15.50 0.59
N GLU A 89 -2.12 16.72 0.31
CA GLU A 89 -2.72 17.59 -0.71
C GLU A 89 -2.67 16.93 -2.10
N LEU A 90 -1.54 16.31 -2.45
CA LEU A 90 -1.38 15.56 -3.70
C LEU A 90 -2.30 14.34 -3.78
N LEU A 91 -2.40 13.56 -2.69
CA LEU A 91 -3.33 12.43 -2.61
C LEU A 91 -4.79 12.88 -2.79
N ARG A 92 -5.21 13.96 -2.14
CA ARG A 92 -6.56 14.52 -2.30
C ARG A 92 -6.83 15.01 -3.71
N LYS A 93 -5.85 15.67 -4.34
CA LYS A 93 -5.95 16.10 -5.75
C LYS A 93 -6.10 14.91 -6.69
N GLN A 94 -5.44 13.80 -6.39
CA GLN A 94 -5.60 12.57 -7.14
C GLN A 94 -6.98 11.94 -6.96
N GLN A 95 -7.48 11.85 -5.72
CA GLN A 95 -8.83 11.33 -5.42
C GLN A 95 -9.95 12.16 -6.07
N ASN A 96 -9.72 13.47 -6.23
CA ASN A 96 -10.68 14.38 -6.87
C ASN A 96 -10.61 14.40 -8.41
N LYS A 97 -9.69 13.66 -9.05
CA LYS A 97 -9.74 13.47 -10.50
C LYS A 97 -10.86 12.48 -10.84
N PRO A 98 -11.76 12.80 -11.79
CA PRO A 98 -12.93 11.97 -12.11
C PRO A 98 -12.58 10.55 -12.60
N VAL A 99 -11.32 10.28 -12.95
CA VAL A 99 -10.82 8.97 -13.38
C VAL A 99 -10.54 8.01 -12.20
N PHE A 100 -10.45 8.50 -10.96
CA PHE A 100 -10.06 7.71 -9.77
C PHE A 100 -11.19 7.45 -8.76
N LYS A 101 -12.46 7.72 -9.12
CA LYS A 101 -13.64 7.33 -8.32
C LYS A 101 -13.97 5.83 -8.38
N ASN A 102 -13.04 4.98 -8.81
CA ASN A 102 -13.16 3.52 -8.73
C ASN A 102 -12.49 2.98 -7.46
N SER A 103 -12.63 3.68 -6.33
CA SER A 103 -12.37 3.07 -5.03
C SER A 103 -13.56 2.14 -4.74
N LEU A 104 -13.34 0.83 -4.88
CA LEU A 104 -14.32 -0.23 -4.62
C LEU A 104 -14.82 -0.26 -3.16
N ASP A 105 -14.30 0.59 -2.27
CA ASP A 105 -14.73 0.64 -0.87
C ASP A 105 -16.20 1.12 -0.72
N ASP A 106 -16.80 1.74 -1.74
CA ASP A 106 -18.23 2.15 -1.76
C ASP A 106 -19.13 1.25 -2.63
N ILE A 107 -18.62 0.16 -3.23
CA ILE A 107 -19.44 -0.73 -4.04
C ILE A 107 -20.12 -1.74 -3.11
N GLN A 108 -21.28 -1.34 -2.59
CA GLN A 108 -22.35 -2.31 -2.31
C GLN A 108 -22.54 -3.15 -3.57
N GLU A 109 -22.72 -4.47 -3.39
CA GLU A 109 -23.09 -5.44 -4.42
C GLU A 109 -24.33 -4.97 -5.19
N VAL A 110 -24.13 -4.08 -6.15
CA VAL A 110 -25.09 -3.73 -7.18
C VAL A 110 -24.46 -4.25 -8.46
N SER A 111 -25.13 -5.25 -9.03
CA SER A 111 -24.81 -5.94 -10.26
C SER A 111 -24.02 -5.07 -11.25
N LEU A 112 -22.81 -5.54 -11.59
CA LEU A 112 -21.86 -4.96 -12.54
C LEU A 112 -22.36 -4.98 -14.00
N GLU A 113 -23.61 -4.59 -14.26
CA GLU A 113 -24.18 -4.59 -15.61
C GLU A 113 -24.57 -3.21 -16.14
N GLN A 114 -24.47 -2.12 -15.35
CA GLN A 114 -25.15 -0.87 -15.77
C GLN A 114 -24.34 0.43 -15.88
N ASP A 115 -23.02 0.47 -15.63
CA ASP A 115 -22.31 1.78 -15.66
C ASP A 115 -21.03 1.87 -16.52
N TYR A 116 -20.79 0.92 -17.43
CA TYR A 116 -19.78 1.04 -18.49
C TYR A 116 -20.32 1.72 -19.78
N GLY A 117 -21.47 2.40 -19.70
CA GLY A 117 -22.16 2.97 -20.86
C GLY A 117 -21.57 4.25 -21.46
N SER A 118 -20.47 4.79 -20.95
CA SER A 118 -19.94 6.10 -21.40
C SER A 118 -18.45 6.18 -21.74
N VAL A 119 -17.73 5.05 -21.74
CA VAL A 119 -16.32 5.00 -22.15
C VAL A 119 -16.20 4.06 -23.36
N ASN A 120 -15.48 4.50 -24.39
CA ASN A 120 -15.25 3.77 -25.65
C ASN A 120 -15.18 2.23 -25.42
N PRO A 121 -16.08 1.43 -26.02
CA PRO A 121 -16.15 -0.02 -25.82
C PRO A 121 -14.82 -0.74 -26.06
N GLU A 122 -14.01 -0.24 -26.98
CA GLU A 122 -12.68 -0.77 -27.27
C GLU A 122 -11.71 -0.60 -26.09
N ALA A 123 -11.77 0.53 -25.38
CA ALA A 123 -10.93 0.77 -24.22
C ALA A 123 -11.32 -0.11 -23.03
N SER A 124 -12.62 -0.40 -22.88
CA SER A 124 -13.11 -1.34 -21.86
C SER A 124 -12.67 -2.78 -22.15
N PHE A 125 -12.70 -3.19 -23.42
CA PHE A 125 -12.25 -4.52 -23.83
C PHE A 125 -10.75 -4.72 -23.60
N ILE A 126 -9.93 -3.74 -24.01
CA ILE A 126 -8.47 -3.76 -23.80
C ILE A 126 -8.14 -3.79 -22.30
N ALA A 127 -8.85 -3.02 -21.46
CA ALA A 127 -8.62 -3.02 -20.02
C ALA A 127 -8.95 -4.38 -19.39
N GLN A 128 -10.04 -5.02 -19.81
CA GLN A 128 -10.43 -6.34 -19.33
C GLN A 128 -9.41 -7.41 -19.75
N GLU A 129 -8.94 -7.38 -21.00
CA GLU A 129 -7.93 -8.32 -21.51
C GLU A 129 -6.61 -8.22 -20.72
N ILE A 130 -6.20 -7.00 -20.36
CA ILE A 130 -5.03 -6.77 -19.50
C ILE A 130 -5.25 -7.39 -18.11
N ILE A 131 -6.41 -7.14 -17.49
CA ILE A 131 -6.74 -7.69 -16.16
C ILE A 131 -6.73 -9.23 -16.19
N ASP A 132 -7.36 -9.82 -17.19
CA ASP A 132 -7.45 -11.28 -17.35
C ASP A 132 -6.07 -11.90 -17.57
N SER A 133 -5.21 -11.25 -18.37
CA SER A 133 -3.82 -11.66 -18.57
C SER A 133 -3.01 -11.66 -17.27
N GLU A 134 -3.14 -10.61 -16.45
CA GLU A 134 -2.44 -10.55 -15.17
C GLU A 134 -3.02 -11.53 -14.14
N LEU A 135 -4.34 -11.77 -14.16
CA LEU A 135 -4.97 -12.79 -13.31
C LEU A 135 -4.49 -14.19 -13.67
N ASP A 136 -4.37 -14.49 -14.96
CA ASP A 136 -3.89 -15.79 -15.41
C ASP A 136 -2.41 -15.99 -15.05
N ARG A 137 -1.58 -14.95 -15.08
CA ARG A 137 -0.22 -15.01 -14.54
C ARG A 137 -0.20 -15.30 -13.05
N LEU A 138 -1.02 -14.61 -12.26
CA LEU A 138 -1.14 -14.88 -10.82
C LEU A 138 -1.59 -16.31 -10.57
N ARG A 139 -2.63 -16.78 -11.27
CA ARG A 139 -3.13 -18.16 -11.18
C ARG A 139 -2.07 -19.18 -11.57
N ASN A 140 -1.30 -18.93 -12.62
CA ASN A 140 -0.20 -19.79 -13.05
C ASN A 140 0.92 -19.85 -12.01
N TYR A 141 1.27 -18.73 -11.39
CA TYR A 141 2.20 -18.75 -10.27
C TYR A 141 1.66 -19.55 -9.08
N LEU A 142 0.39 -19.34 -8.72
CA LEU A 142 -0.27 -20.08 -7.63
C LEU A 142 -0.32 -21.60 -7.91
N ARG A 143 -0.34 -22.04 -9.16
CA ARG A 143 -0.25 -23.47 -9.53
C ARG A 143 1.11 -24.08 -9.15
N ILE A 144 2.21 -23.32 -9.18
CA ILE A 144 3.52 -23.77 -8.69
C ILE A 144 3.46 -24.10 -7.20
N PHE A 145 2.59 -23.40 -6.47
CA PHE A 145 2.35 -23.60 -5.04
C PHE A 145 1.18 -24.56 -4.77
N ALA A 146 0.79 -25.44 -5.71
CA ALA A 146 -0.39 -26.32 -5.58
C ALA A 146 -0.53 -26.98 -4.19
N LYS A 147 0.58 -27.50 -3.63
CA LYS A 147 0.61 -28.13 -2.31
C LYS A 147 0.24 -27.19 -1.15
N TYR A 148 0.52 -25.90 -1.27
CA TYR A 148 0.30 -24.88 -0.24
C TYR A 148 -0.63 -23.76 -0.73
N LYS A 149 -1.38 -23.99 -1.81
CA LYS A 149 -2.16 -22.95 -2.50
C LYS A 149 -3.15 -22.28 -1.55
N ALA A 150 -3.96 -23.08 -0.84
CA ALA A 150 -4.95 -22.55 0.09
C ALA A 150 -4.32 -21.73 1.22
N LYS A 151 -3.23 -22.22 1.82
CA LYS A 151 -2.45 -21.47 2.82
C LYS A 151 -1.94 -20.15 2.25
N PHE A 152 -1.35 -20.22 1.07
CA PHE A 152 -0.71 -19.07 0.47
C PHE A 152 -1.74 -18.00 0.13
N VAL A 153 -2.87 -18.36 -0.48
CA VAL A 153 -3.98 -17.44 -0.78
C VAL A 153 -4.52 -16.79 0.49
N LEU A 154 -4.80 -17.57 1.55
CA LEU A 154 -5.26 -17.04 2.83
C LEU A 154 -4.27 -16.01 3.42
N LEU A 155 -3.00 -16.38 3.50
CA LEU A 155 -1.96 -15.51 4.06
C LEU A 155 -1.67 -14.30 3.17
N LEU A 156 -1.88 -14.43 1.86
CA LEU A 156 -1.73 -13.37 0.88
C LEU A 156 -2.85 -12.33 1.03
N LYS A 157 -4.10 -12.76 1.22
CA LYS A 157 -5.21 -11.87 1.58
C LYS A 157 -4.97 -11.15 2.91
N LEU A 158 -4.46 -11.86 3.92
CA LEU A 158 -4.07 -11.25 5.21
C LEU A 158 -2.93 -10.24 5.06
N PHE A 159 -1.90 -10.56 4.28
CA PHE A 159 -0.79 -9.66 3.97
C PHE A 159 -1.29 -8.36 3.33
N CYS A 160 -2.27 -8.46 2.43
CA CYS A 160 -2.87 -7.33 1.73
C CYS A 160 -3.99 -6.62 2.50
N ARG A 161 -4.31 -7.04 3.74
CA ARG A 161 -5.42 -6.49 4.54
C ARG A 161 -6.76 -6.57 3.79
N ILE A 162 -6.99 -7.69 3.10
CA ILE A 162 -8.25 -7.98 2.42
C ILE A 162 -9.15 -8.77 3.39
N PRO A 163 -10.37 -8.28 3.70
CA PRO A 163 -11.34 -9.04 4.47
C PRO A 163 -11.53 -10.46 3.92
N LEU A 164 -11.43 -11.45 4.81
CA LEU A 164 -11.54 -12.85 4.44
C LEU A 164 -13.00 -13.28 4.30
N LYS A 165 -13.29 -14.05 3.26
CA LYS A 165 -14.60 -14.65 3.02
C LYS A 165 -14.70 -16.02 3.69
N ALA A 166 -15.93 -16.52 3.87
CA ALA A 166 -16.15 -17.86 4.41
C ALA A 166 -15.42 -18.95 3.60
N GLU A 167 -15.39 -18.80 2.27
CA GLU A 167 -14.69 -19.67 1.33
C GLU A 167 -13.19 -19.76 1.59
N ASP A 168 -12.54 -18.67 2.02
CA ASP A 168 -11.10 -18.65 2.30
C ASP A 168 -10.75 -19.58 3.47
N PHE A 169 -11.62 -19.61 4.49
CA PHE A 169 -11.48 -20.53 5.61
C PHE A 169 -11.80 -21.96 5.21
N GLN A 170 -12.87 -22.19 4.43
CA GLN A 170 -13.25 -23.53 3.98
C GLN A 170 -12.18 -24.18 3.10
N HIS A 171 -11.55 -23.41 2.20
CA HIS A 171 -10.49 -23.90 1.32
C HIS A 171 -9.21 -24.28 2.08
N TYR A 172 -8.93 -23.65 3.22
CA TYR A 172 -7.70 -23.92 3.97
C TYR A 172 -7.91 -24.83 5.19
N ALA A 173 -9.00 -24.63 5.93
CA ALA A 173 -9.24 -25.21 7.24
C ALA A 173 -10.68 -25.77 7.34
N ALA A 174 -10.94 -26.86 6.62
CA ALA A 174 -12.25 -27.51 6.57
C ALA A 174 -12.72 -28.12 7.93
N ASN A 175 -11.80 -28.35 8.87
CA ASN A 175 -12.06 -29.07 10.13
C ASN A 175 -12.05 -28.15 11.37
N LEU A 176 -12.56 -26.93 11.25
CA LEU A 176 -12.68 -26.01 12.38
C LEU A 176 -13.89 -26.35 13.25
N THR A 177 -13.75 -26.19 14.57
CA THR A 177 -14.92 -26.21 15.45
C THR A 177 -15.77 -24.95 15.20
N PRO A 178 -17.08 -24.96 15.52
CA PRO A 178 -17.93 -23.79 15.36
C PRO A 178 -17.37 -22.53 16.06
N ASP A 179 -16.83 -22.70 17.27
CA ASP A 179 -16.25 -21.60 18.06
C ASP A 179 -14.98 -21.03 17.42
N GLU A 180 -14.11 -21.89 16.89
CA GLU A 180 -12.90 -21.45 16.18
C GLU A 180 -13.26 -20.73 14.89
N TRP A 181 -14.21 -21.27 14.14
CA TRP A 181 -14.69 -20.66 12.91
C TRP A 181 -15.25 -19.26 13.18
N ALA A 182 -16.12 -19.13 14.19
CA ALA A 182 -16.71 -17.85 14.58
C ALA A 182 -15.63 -16.83 14.96
N PHE A 183 -14.66 -17.23 15.79
CA PHE A 183 -13.54 -16.37 16.17
C PHE A 183 -12.76 -15.83 14.96
N TYR A 184 -12.35 -16.72 14.05
CA TYR A 184 -11.56 -16.30 12.88
C TYR A 184 -12.37 -15.49 11.88
N TYR A 185 -13.61 -15.89 11.66
CA TYR A 185 -14.51 -15.18 10.76
C TYR A 185 -14.80 -13.78 11.29
N GLU A 186 -15.22 -13.61 12.53
CA GLU A 186 -15.49 -12.28 13.12
C GLU A 186 -14.25 -11.38 13.13
N THR A 187 -13.08 -11.95 13.40
CA THR A 187 -11.81 -11.21 13.44
C THR A 187 -11.38 -10.68 12.07
N PHE A 188 -11.55 -11.47 11.01
CA PHE A 188 -10.96 -11.16 9.69
C PHE A 188 -11.98 -10.90 8.57
N SER A 189 -13.28 -11.08 8.78
CA SER A 189 -14.33 -10.78 7.79
C SER A 189 -14.67 -9.29 7.70
N ASN A 190 -14.32 -8.52 8.74
CA ASN A 190 -14.53 -7.07 8.80
C ASN A 190 -13.21 -6.31 8.61
N ASP A 191 -13.26 -4.99 8.61
CA ASP A 191 -12.04 -4.18 8.56
C ASP A 191 -11.16 -4.38 9.81
N TYR A 192 -10.04 -5.08 9.63
CA TYR A 192 -9.01 -5.34 10.64
C TYR A 192 -7.72 -4.54 10.38
N SER A 193 -7.83 -3.40 9.69
CA SER A 193 -6.71 -2.50 9.40
C SER A 193 -6.11 -1.86 10.66
N SER A 194 -6.84 -1.81 11.77
CA SER A 194 -6.38 -1.32 13.08
C SER A 194 -5.32 -2.23 13.73
N TYR A 195 -5.29 -3.52 13.39
CA TYR A 195 -4.30 -4.45 13.92
C TYR A 195 -2.94 -4.26 13.26
N SER A 196 -1.87 -4.24 14.05
CA SER A 196 -0.50 -4.34 13.54
C SER A 196 -0.24 -5.69 12.86
N ASP A 197 0.77 -5.77 12.00
CA ASP A 197 1.14 -7.04 11.36
C ASP A 197 1.44 -8.11 12.42
N LYS A 198 2.11 -7.71 13.50
CA LYS A 198 2.41 -8.61 14.62
C LYS A 198 1.14 -9.24 15.19
N GLU A 199 0.10 -8.43 15.41
CA GLU A 199 -1.19 -8.90 15.95
C GLU A 199 -1.91 -9.81 14.96
N VAL A 200 -1.96 -9.46 13.67
CA VAL A 200 -2.57 -10.32 12.63
C VAL A 200 -1.91 -11.70 12.62
N TYR A 201 -0.58 -11.76 12.60
CA TYR A 201 0.12 -13.05 12.59
C TYR A 201 0.04 -13.78 13.92
N GLN A 202 -0.08 -13.07 15.05
CA GLN A 202 -0.35 -13.69 16.35
C GLN A 202 -1.72 -14.38 16.35
N LEU A 203 -2.75 -13.71 15.82
CA LEU A 203 -4.11 -14.21 15.76
C LEU A 203 -4.26 -15.40 14.80
N ILE A 204 -3.65 -15.35 13.61
CA ILE A 204 -3.80 -16.43 12.61
C ILE A 204 -2.84 -17.63 12.83
N SER A 205 -1.72 -17.45 13.53
CA SER A 205 -0.73 -18.54 13.68
C SER A 205 -1.27 -19.83 14.32
N PRO A 206 -2.20 -19.81 15.31
CA PRO A 206 -2.77 -21.03 15.87
C PRO A 206 -3.55 -21.83 14.82
N LEU A 207 -4.30 -21.17 13.94
CA LEU A 207 -5.01 -21.80 12.82
C LEU A 207 -4.04 -22.56 11.92
N VAL A 208 -2.99 -21.87 11.46
CA VAL A 208 -1.99 -22.45 10.54
C VAL A 208 -1.26 -23.61 11.20
N ASN A 209 -0.91 -23.48 12.48
CA ASN A 209 -0.24 -24.53 13.25
C ASN A 209 -1.12 -25.76 13.45
N LYS A 210 -2.42 -25.57 13.68
CA LYS A 210 -3.40 -26.65 13.78
C LYS A 210 -3.54 -27.40 12.46
N VAL A 211 -3.76 -26.68 11.36
CA VAL A 211 -3.95 -27.28 10.02
C VAL A 211 -2.70 -28.01 9.54
N GLU A 212 -1.50 -27.46 9.78
CA GLU A 212 -0.25 -28.08 9.32
C GLU A 212 0.38 -29.06 10.32
N ASN A 213 -0.20 -29.22 11.51
CA ASN A 213 0.39 -29.94 12.64
C ASN A 213 1.85 -29.49 12.93
N LYS A 214 2.05 -28.17 13.05
CA LYS A 214 3.36 -27.53 13.29
C LYS A 214 3.29 -26.57 14.47
N LYS A 215 4.45 -26.09 14.91
CA LYS A 215 4.60 -25.10 15.99
C LYS A 215 5.41 -23.89 15.52
N ASN A 216 5.00 -23.28 14.41
CA ASN A 216 5.66 -22.08 13.90
C ASN A 216 5.31 -20.88 14.77
N SER A 217 6.29 -20.00 14.99
CA SER A 217 6.03 -18.72 15.63
C SER A 217 5.29 -17.76 14.67
N PRO A 218 4.53 -16.78 15.19
CA PRO A 218 3.92 -15.72 14.38
C PRO A 218 4.94 -15.02 13.46
N ASP A 219 6.15 -14.75 13.94
CA ASP A 219 7.20 -14.10 13.15
C ASP A 219 7.74 -15.02 12.04
N ALA A 220 7.82 -16.33 12.27
CA ALA A 220 8.19 -17.28 11.23
C ALA A 220 7.15 -17.30 10.10
N LEU A 221 5.86 -17.25 10.45
CA LEU A 221 4.78 -17.17 9.47
C LEU A 221 4.82 -15.87 8.66
N ARG A 222 5.04 -14.73 9.34
CA ARG A 222 5.22 -13.42 8.72
C ARG A 222 6.41 -13.39 7.74
N LYS A 223 7.56 -13.91 8.16
CA LYS A 223 8.75 -14.00 7.30
C LYS A 223 8.52 -14.91 6.11
N TRP A 224 7.81 -16.03 6.32
CA TRP A 224 7.47 -16.96 5.24
C TRP A 224 6.63 -16.27 4.16
N ILE A 225 5.55 -15.59 4.54
CA ILE A 225 4.69 -14.91 3.56
C ILE A 225 5.42 -13.75 2.88
N ASN A 226 6.21 -12.96 3.61
CA ASN A 226 7.01 -11.87 3.03
C ASN A 226 7.98 -12.39 1.96
N ALA A 227 8.67 -13.49 2.23
CA ALA A 227 9.57 -14.12 1.26
C ALA A 227 8.81 -14.58 0.01
N LYS A 228 7.62 -15.20 0.19
CA LYS A 228 6.80 -15.66 -0.94
C LYS A 228 6.19 -14.52 -1.75
N VAL A 229 5.76 -13.45 -1.10
CA VAL A 229 5.28 -12.23 -1.78
C VAL A 229 6.40 -11.59 -2.58
N LEU A 230 7.62 -11.51 -2.04
CA LEU A 230 8.75 -10.96 -2.78
C LEU A 230 9.04 -11.77 -4.05
N THR A 231 9.12 -13.10 -3.94
CA THR A 231 9.31 -13.98 -5.11
C THR A 231 8.16 -13.88 -6.10
N LEU A 232 6.92 -13.74 -5.63
CA LEU A 232 5.75 -13.56 -6.49
C LEU A 232 5.82 -12.22 -7.23
N LYS A 233 6.14 -11.12 -6.55
CA LYS A 233 6.34 -9.80 -7.16
C LYS A 233 7.46 -9.83 -8.21
N GLU A 234 8.58 -10.45 -7.90
CA GLU A 234 9.69 -10.63 -8.85
C GLU A 234 9.25 -11.44 -10.06
N SER A 235 8.59 -12.58 -9.86
CA SER A 235 8.12 -13.44 -10.94
C SER A 235 7.05 -12.78 -11.82
N MET A 236 6.17 -11.96 -11.24
CA MET A 236 5.16 -11.23 -11.99
C MET A 236 5.75 -10.02 -12.73
N SER A 237 6.82 -9.43 -12.20
CA SER A 237 7.52 -8.31 -12.84
C SER A 237 8.48 -8.76 -13.96
N GLN A 238 8.79 -10.06 -14.04
CA GLN A 238 9.55 -10.62 -15.15
C GLN A 238 8.68 -10.65 -16.41
N ASN A 239 9.09 -9.88 -17.42
CA ASN A 239 8.45 -9.75 -18.74
C ASN A 239 7.20 -8.83 -18.80
N THR A 240 7.05 -7.90 -17.85
CA THR A 240 6.01 -6.87 -17.90
C THR A 240 6.61 -5.48 -18.11
N GLN A 241 5.89 -4.63 -18.86
CA GLN A 241 6.15 -3.19 -18.85
C GLN A 241 5.64 -2.53 -17.54
N TYR A 242 4.89 -3.28 -16.73
CA TYR A 242 4.24 -2.84 -15.50
C TYR A 242 5.09 -3.21 -14.28
N GLN A 243 5.47 -2.22 -13.48
CA GLN A 243 6.04 -2.44 -12.16
C GLN A 243 4.90 -2.65 -11.16
N TYR A 244 4.89 -3.80 -10.49
CA TYR A 244 3.88 -4.11 -9.48
C TYR A 244 4.12 -3.33 -8.19
N ASP A 245 3.37 -2.24 -8.01
CA ASP A 245 3.23 -1.63 -6.70
C ASP A 245 2.33 -2.49 -5.78
N THR A 246 2.34 -2.20 -4.48
CA THR A 246 1.65 -3.00 -3.47
C THR A 246 0.12 -2.97 -3.62
N GLU A 247 -0.46 -1.93 -4.21
CA GLU A 247 -1.91 -1.79 -4.38
C GLU A 247 -2.39 -2.45 -5.67
N SER A 248 -1.66 -2.34 -6.78
CA SER A 248 -1.90 -3.14 -8.00
C SER A 248 -1.87 -4.62 -7.68
N PHE A 249 -0.90 -5.03 -6.85
CA PHE A 249 -0.79 -6.38 -6.34
C PHE A 249 -2.00 -6.77 -5.46
N LYS A 250 -2.41 -5.91 -4.53
CA LYS A 250 -3.59 -6.12 -3.68
C LYS A 250 -4.89 -6.21 -4.49
N ASN A 251 -5.07 -5.35 -5.49
CA ASN A 251 -6.24 -5.35 -6.37
C ASN A 251 -6.32 -6.66 -7.16
N LEU A 252 -5.18 -7.13 -7.67
CA LEU A 252 -5.15 -8.42 -8.35
C LEU A 252 -5.50 -9.59 -7.41
N ILE A 253 -5.06 -9.53 -6.14
CA ILE A 253 -5.38 -10.55 -5.13
C ILE A 253 -6.86 -10.49 -4.71
N ARG A 254 -7.51 -9.32 -4.73
CA ARG A 254 -8.96 -9.19 -4.47
C ARG A 254 -9.82 -9.93 -5.49
N LEU A 255 -9.29 -10.16 -6.69
CA LEU A 255 -9.96 -10.89 -7.78
C LEU A 255 -9.74 -12.42 -7.71
N LEU A 256 -9.05 -12.93 -6.66
CA LEU A 256 -8.90 -14.36 -6.37
C LEU A 256 -10.02 -14.91 -5.48
#